data_AF-A0A7V9PD25-F1
#
_entry.id   AF-A0A7V9PD25-F1
#
_cell.length_a   1.000
_cell.length_b   1.000
_cell.length_c   1.000
_cell.angle_alpha   90.00
_cell.angle_beta   90.00
_cell.angle_gamma   90.00
#
_symmetry.space_group_name_H-M   'P 1'
#
loop_
_entity.id
_entity.type
_entity.pdbx_description
1 polymer ?
#
loop_
_entity_poly.entity_id
_entity_poly.type
_entity_poly.pdbx_seq_one_letter_code
_entity_poly.pdbx_strand_id
1 'polypeptide(L)'
;MPAVPSFSDEALQQLTGPAWLAERRRAALARFESTELPSAEEELWRYSRIAALDLDRYRPADPPAGDAGAPLPVPLVDALAAAGPRAGLVVLRDG
;
A
#
# COMPACT_ATOMS: atom_id res chain seq x y z
N MET A 1 -23.78 5.32 6.68
CA MET A 1 -23.08 5.07 5.40
C MET A 1 -22.25 3.82 5.60
N PRO A 2 -22.40 2.76 4.78
CA PRO A 2 -21.44 1.65 4.82
C PRO A 2 -20.03 2.17 4.50
N ALA A 3 -18.99 1.54 5.05
CA ALA A 3 -17.60 1.88 4.76
C ALA A 3 -17.26 1.51 3.30
N VAL A 4 -16.56 2.39 2.60
CA VAL A 4 -16.07 2.12 1.24
C VAL A 4 -15.01 1.01 1.30
N PRO A 5 -15.12 -0.08 0.52
CA PRO A 5 -14.10 -1.12 0.47
C PRO A 5 -12.75 -0.54 0.05
N SER A 6 -11.68 -0.92 0.75
CA SER A 6 -10.33 -0.35 0.56
C SER A 6 -9.73 -0.55 -0.83
N PHE A 7 -10.18 -1.58 -1.55
CA PHE A 7 -9.71 -1.95 -2.88
C PHE A 7 -10.87 -1.87 -3.89
N SER A 8 -11.40 -0.66 -4.07
CA SER A 8 -12.52 -0.37 -4.98
C SER A 8 -12.20 0.80 -5.88
N ASP A 9 -12.95 0.95 -6.98
CA ASP A 9 -12.84 2.13 -7.85
C ASP A 9 -13.09 3.43 -7.08
N GLU A 10 -14.03 3.42 -6.12
CA GLU A 10 -14.30 4.57 -5.26
C GLU A 10 -13.07 4.93 -4.40
N ALA A 11 -12.40 3.93 -3.81
CA ALA A 11 -11.17 4.15 -3.07
C ALA A 11 -10.04 4.69 -3.98
N LEU A 12 -9.93 4.22 -5.22
CA LEU A 12 -8.93 4.73 -6.17
C LEU A 12 -9.14 6.20 -6.53
N GLN A 13 -10.39 6.66 -6.64
CA GLN A 13 -10.70 8.06 -6.94
C GLN A 13 -10.28 9.02 -5.82
N GLN A 14 -10.15 8.53 -4.58
CA GLN A 14 -9.68 9.32 -3.45
C GLN A 14 -8.14 9.45 -3.43
N LEU A 15 -7.41 8.61 -4.17
CA LEU A 15 -5.95 8.63 -4.19
C LEU A 15 -5.42 9.67 -5.18
N THR A 16 -4.71 10.68 -4.66
CA THR A 16 -4.01 11.67 -5.48
C THR A 16 -2.81 11.04 -6.21
N GLY A 17 -2.39 11.66 -7.32
CA GLY A 17 -1.17 11.30 -8.03
C GLY A 17 -1.20 11.73 -9.51
N PRO A 18 -0.08 11.53 -10.23
CA PRO A 18 -0.02 11.79 -11.66
C PRO A 18 -0.89 10.79 -12.45
N ALA A 19 -1.32 11.20 -13.65
CA ALA A 19 -2.23 10.42 -14.49
C ALA A 19 -1.74 8.98 -14.77
N TRP A 20 -0.43 8.79 -15.00
CA TRP A 20 0.15 7.47 -15.25
C TRP A 20 -0.02 6.51 -14.06
N LEU A 21 -0.04 7.03 -12.82
CA LEU A 21 -0.20 6.23 -11.61
C LEU A 21 -1.66 5.87 -11.38
N ALA A 22 -2.58 6.80 -11.66
CA ALA A 22 -4.01 6.53 -11.63
C ALA A 22 -4.40 5.43 -12.63
N GLU A 23 -3.86 5.50 -13.86
CA GLU A 23 -4.06 4.47 -14.88
C GLU A 23 -3.55 3.10 -14.43
N ARG A 24 -2.34 3.05 -13.88
CA ARG A 24 -1.74 1.81 -13.39
C ARG A 24 -2.55 1.18 -12.25
N ARG A 25 -3.14 1.99 -11.35
CA ARG A 25 -4.00 1.52 -10.26
C ARG A 25 -5.31 0.94 -10.79
N ARG A 26 -5.97 1.60 -11.75
CA ARG A 26 -7.19 1.08 -12.39
C ARG A 26 -6.93 -0.23 -13.13
N ALA A 27 -5.84 -0.33 -13.89
CA ALA A 27 -5.47 -1.58 -14.56
C ALA A 27 -5.19 -2.73 -13.57
N ALA A 28 -4.56 -2.43 -12.42
CA ALA A 28 -4.32 -3.42 -11.37
C ALA A 28 -5.63 -3.87 -10.69
N LEU A 29 -6.55 -2.95 -10.42
CA LEU A 29 -7.85 -3.27 -9.84
C LEU A 29 -8.67 -4.15 -10.78
N ALA A 30 -8.76 -3.80 -12.07
CA ALA A 30 -9.48 -4.61 -13.05
C ALA A 30 -8.91 -6.04 -13.14
N ARG A 31 -7.58 -6.19 -13.09
CA ARG A 31 -6.95 -7.52 -13.06
C ARG A 31 -7.26 -8.27 -11.76
N PHE A 32 -7.29 -7.57 -10.63
CA PHE A 32 -7.64 -8.16 -9.33
C PHE A 32 -9.07 -8.66 -9.33
N GLU A 33 -10.04 -7.85 -9.76
CA GLU A 33 -11.46 -8.22 -9.85
C GLU A 33 -11.71 -9.39 -10.80
N SER A 34 -10.91 -9.52 -11.86
CA SER A 34 -11.01 -10.65 -12.79
C SER A 34 -10.27 -11.91 -12.32
N THR A 35 -9.54 -11.87 -11.20
CA THR A 35 -8.74 -12.99 -10.69
C THR A 35 -9.40 -13.54 -9.43
N GLU A 36 -9.70 -14.84 -9.44
CA GLU A 36 -10.21 -15.51 -8.24
C GLU A 36 -9.18 -15.46 -7.11
N LEU A 37 -9.66 -15.24 -5.88
CA LEU A 37 -8.76 -15.20 -4.73
C LEU A 37 -8.17 -16.60 -4.49
N PRO A 38 -6.87 -16.69 -4.20
CA PRO A 38 -6.24 -17.95 -3.88
C PRO A 38 -6.84 -18.57 -2.62
N SER A 39 -7.03 -19.88 -2.66
CA SER A 39 -7.55 -20.70 -1.57
C SER A 39 -6.45 -21.57 -0.98
N ALA A 40 -6.59 -21.97 0.29
CA ALA A 40 -5.66 -22.94 0.90
C ALA A 40 -5.85 -24.37 0.38
N GLU A 41 -6.92 -24.62 -0.39
CA GLU A 41 -7.21 -25.93 -1.01
C GLU A 41 -6.29 -26.20 -2.20
N GLU A 42 -5.81 -25.16 -2.86
CA GLU A 42 -4.83 -25.26 -3.94
C GLU A 42 -3.45 -25.72 -3.43
N GLU A 43 -2.87 -26.72 -4.11
CA GLU A 43 -1.55 -27.29 -3.82
C GLU A 43 -0.44 -26.24 -3.69
N LEU A 44 -0.51 -25.17 -4.50
CA LEU A 44 0.44 -24.06 -4.48
C LEU A 44 0.42 -23.29 -3.15
N TRP A 45 -0.72 -23.28 -2.45
CA TRP A 45 -0.97 -22.47 -1.27
C TRP A 45 -1.12 -23.28 0.02
N ARG A 46 -1.02 -24.62 -0.04
CA ARG A 46 -1.22 -25.55 1.10
C ARG A 46 -0.42 -25.20 2.36
N TYR A 47 0.80 -24.70 2.22
CA TYR A 47 1.66 -24.31 3.35
C TYR A 47 1.69 -22.79 3.60
N SER A 48 0.94 -22.02 2.81
CA SER A 48 0.77 -20.59 3.02
C SER A 48 -0.33 -20.32 4.06
N ARG A 49 -0.35 -19.10 4.60
CA ARG A 49 -1.45 -18.64 5.47
C ARG A 49 -2.55 -17.91 4.70
N ILE A 50 -2.77 -18.24 3.42
CA ILE A 50 -3.69 -17.48 2.57
C ILE A 50 -5.13 -17.49 3.10
N ALA A 51 -5.55 -18.55 3.78
CA ALA A 51 -6.85 -18.64 4.45
C ALA A 51 -7.06 -17.62 5.58
N ALA A 52 -5.98 -17.01 6.08
CA ALA A 52 -6.03 -15.95 7.10
C ALA A 52 -5.96 -14.54 6.49
N LEU A 53 -5.89 -14.41 5.16
CA LEU A 53 -5.90 -13.12 4.49
C LEU A 53 -7.32 -12.55 4.45
N ASP A 54 -7.55 -11.54 5.27
CA ASP A 54 -8.77 -10.73 5.26
C ASP A 54 -8.44 -9.35 4.69
N LEU A 55 -8.87 -9.08 3.45
CA LEU A 55 -8.57 -7.83 2.74
C LEU A 55 -9.30 -6.62 3.36
N ASP A 56 -10.47 -6.82 3.97
CA ASP A 56 -11.25 -5.75 4.57
C ASP A 56 -10.58 -5.19 5.83
N ARG A 57 -9.66 -5.95 6.43
CA ARG A 57 -8.81 -5.49 7.53
C ARG A 57 -7.78 -4.45 7.10
N TYR A 58 -7.43 -4.38 5.82
CA TYR A 58 -6.39 -3.49 5.31
C TYR A 58 -7.02 -2.28 4.64
N ARG A 59 -6.41 -1.12 4.82
CA ARG A 59 -6.73 0.11 4.09
C ARG A 59 -5.44 0.85 3.77
N PRO A 60 -5.40 1.65 2.69
CA PRO A 60 -4.33 2.61 2.51
C PRO A 60 -4.16 3.43 3.78
N ALA A 61 -2.92 3.58 4.25
CA ALA A 61 -2.65 4.46 5.36
C ALA A 61 -3.02 5.89 4.97
N ASP A 62 -3.72 6.60 5.86
CA ASP A 62 -3.91 8.03 5.70
C ASP A 62 -2.51 8.67 5.58
N PRO A 63 -2.32 9.65 4.68
CA PRO A 63 -1.08 10.41 4.68
C PRO A 63 -0.89 10.95 6.09
N PRO A 64 0.31 10.81 6.70
CA PRO A 64 0.51 11.24 8.07
C PRO A 64 0.04 12.69 8.19
N ALA A 65 -0.98 12.92 9.01
CA ALA A 65 -1.29 14.26 9.49
C ALA A 65 0.02 14.76 10.13
N GLY A 66 0.45 15.96 9.73
CA GLY A 66 1.78 16.50 10.01
C GLY A 66 2.39 16.10 11.36
N ASP A 67 3.70 15.87 11.29
CA ASP A 67 4.67 15.51 12.32
C ASP A 67 5.05 14.01 12.33
N ALA A 68 5.95 13.72 11.38
CA ALA A 68 6.63 12.46 11.23
C ALA A 68 7.57 12.19 12.42
N GLY A 69 7.05 11.60 13.49
CA GLY A 69 7.87 10.96 14.53
C GLY A 69 8.91 11.85 15.21
N ALA A 70 9.72 11.24 16.07
CA ALA A 70 10.89 11.91 16.63
C ALA A 70 11.81 12.42 15.48
N PRO A 71 12.53 13.54 15.67
CA PRO A 71 13.44 14.04 14.66
C PRO A 71 14.40 12.94 14.22
N LEU A 72 14.50 12.73 12.90
CA LEU A 72 15.44 11.78 12.33
C LEU A 72 16.87 12.18 12.72
N PRO A 73 17.78 11.22 12.97
CA PRO A 73 19.18 11.53 13.18
C PRO A 73 19.74 12.33 12.01
N VAL A 74 20.56 13.35 12.27
CA VAL A 74 21.17 14.22 11.24
C VAL A 74 21.81 13.42 10.08
N PRO A 75 22.58 12.33 10.33
CA PRO A 75 23.15 11.55 9.23
C PRO A 75 22.10 10.96 8.27
N LEU A 76 20.91 10.63 8.79
CA LEU A 76 19.81 10.12 7.97
C LEU A 76 19.15 11.25 7.17
N VAL A 77 19.03 12.45 7.74
CA VAL A 77 18.52 13.63 7.03
C VAL A 77 19.41 13.97 5.83
N ASP A 78 20.73 13.98 6.03
CA ASP A 78 21.69 14.27 4.96
C ASP A 78 21.67 13.22 3.86
N ALA A 79 21.62 11.93 4.23
CA ALA A 79 21.49 10.83 3.28
C ALA A 79 20.19 10.94 2.45
N LEU A 80 19.07 11.31 3.08
CA LEU A 80 17.79 11.51 2.41
C LEU A 80 17.80 12.73 1.49
N ALA A 81 18.52 13.80 1.85
CA ALA A 81 18.67 14.96 0.99
C ALA A 81 19.50 14.63 -0.26
N ALA A 82 20.60 13.88 -0.09
CA ALA A 82 21.47 13.45 -1.18
C ALA A 82 20.79 12.48 -2.16
N ALA A 83 19.82 11.68 -1.70
CA ALA A 83 19.11 10.70 -2.53
C ALA A 83 18.17 11.31 -3.60
N GLY A 84 17.81 12.59 -3.49
CA GLY A 84 16.95 13.27 -4.47
C GLY A 84 15.46 12.87 -4.42
N PRO A 85 14.68 13.18 -5.49
CA PRO A 85 13.25 12.88 -5.56
C PRO A 85 12.96 11.39 -5.48
N ARG A 86 11.93 11.00 -4.72
CA ARG A 86 11.58 9.60 -4.43
C ARG A 86 10.08 9.36 -4.51
N ALA A 87 9.71 8.18 -5.00
CA ALA A 87 8.32 7.73 -5.02
C ALA A 87 7.84 7.21 -3.65
N GLY A 88 8.75 7.00 -2.69
CA GLY A 88 8.46 6.57 -1.31
C GLY A 88 9.71 6.54 -0.44
N LEU A 89 9.52 6.40 0.88
CA LEU A 89 10.58 6.23 1.87
C LEU A 89 10.16 5.18 2.91
N VAL A 90 11.03 4.19 3.15
CA VAL A 90 10.90 3.23 4.25
C VAL A 90 12.14 3.37 5.12
N VAL A 91 11.95 3.61 6.42
CA VAL A 91 13.04 3.66 7.41
C VAL A 91 12.83 2.51 8.39
N LEU A 92 13.81 1.61 8.47
CA LEU A 92 13.87 0.57 9.49
C LEU A 92 14.84 1.04 10.59
N ARG A 93 14.39 1.00 11.83
CA ARG A 93 15.25 1.23 13.00
C ARG A 93 15.35 -0.10 13.74
N ASP A 94 16.50 -0.74 13.64
CA ASP A 94 16.83 -1.86 14.50
C ASP A 94 17.07 -1.34 15.92
N GLY A 95 16.50 -2.03 16.92
CA GLY A 95 16.57 -1.67 18.34
C GLY A 95 17.88 -2.09 18.98
#